data_AF-A0A964UVJ2-F1
#
_entry.id   AF-A0A964UVJ2-F1
#
_cell.length_a   1.000
_cell.length_b   1.000
_cell.length_c   1.000
_cell.angle_alpha   90.00
_cell.angle_beta   90.00
_cell.angle_gamma   90.00
#
_symmetry.space_group_name_H-M   'P 1'
#
loop_
_entity.id
_entity.type
_entity.pdbx_description
1 polymer ?
#
loop_
_entity_poly.entity_id
_entity_poly.type
_entity_poly.pdbx_seq_one_letter_code
_entity_poly.pdbx_strand_id
1 'polypeptide(L)'
;MSQDDIVISPTGWVAEQARRYAESGGTRGATIQGAPCLLLDYRGRRTGQWRRTVLIYGTDGDDYLIVASYGGAEQHPKWYLNLLDEPDVRLQVGAERFAAHAQPLTPEEKARVWPGLVELFAPYAEYQKKTSRDIPVVRLRRVAAD
;
A
#
# COMPACT_ATOMS: atom_id res chain seq x y z
N MET A 1 -14.40 15.25 5.46
CA MET A 1 -13.17 15.18 6.29
C MET A 1 -12.15 16.10 5.64
N SER A 2 -11.63 17.08 6.38
CA SER A 2 -10.55 17.90 5.84
C SER A 2 -9.26 17.08 5.78
N GLN A 3 -8.27 17.51 5.00
CA GLN A 3 -6.96 16.86 4.95
C GLN A 3 -6.22 16.91 6.31
N ASP A 4 -6.72 17.70 7.26
CA ASP A 4 -6.04 18.05 8.51
C ASP A 4 -6.06 16.92 9.56
N ASP A 5 -6.94 15.93 9.43
CA ASP A 5 -7.08 14.82 10.39
C ASP A 5 -6.19 13.61 10.06
N ILE A 6 -5.37 13.66 9.01
CA ILE A 6 -4.57 12.52 8.52
C ILE A 6 -3.09 12.69 8.88
N VAL A 7 -2.56 11.78 9.70
CA VAL A 7 -1.16 11.76 10.09
C VAL A 7 -0.31 10.99 9.07
N ILE A 8 0.61 11.67 8.39
CA ILE A 8 1.50 11.00 7.42
C ILE A 8 2.49 10.09 8.15
N SER A 9 2.47 8.80 7.81
CA SER A 9 3.30 7.76 8.42
C SER A 9 3.73 6.75 7.36
N PRO A 10 5.03 6.45 7.19
CA PRO A 10 6.15 6.66 8.13
C PRO A 10 6.89 7.99 7.94
N THR A 11 7.85 8.31 8.81
CA THR A 11 8.75 9.48 8.70
C THR A 11 9.83 9.28 7.63
N GLY A 12 10.43 10.38 7.15
CA GLY A 12 11.51 10.36 6.14
C GLY A 12 11.01 10.51 4.71
N TRP A 13 11.72 9.91 3.74
CA TRP A 13 11.45 10.12 2.31
C TRP A 13 10.05 9.63 1.87
N VAL A 14 9.50 8.61 2.53
CA VAL A 14 8.13 8.11 2.26
C VAL A 14 7.09 9.15 2.66
N ALA A 15 7.27 9.84 3.80
CA ALA A 15 6.38 10.94 4.19
C ALA A 15 6.41 12.05 3.14
N GLU A 16 7.63 12.40 2.71
CA GLU A 16 7.84 13.48 1.76
C GLU A 16 7.27 13.15 0.38
N GLN A 17 7.40 11.90 -0.08
CA GLN A 17 6.76 11.46 -1.30
C GLN A 17 5.23 11.46 -1.16
N ALA A 18 4.68 10.99 -0.04
CA ALA A 18 3.24 10.98 0.18
C ALA A 18 2.64 12.40 0.20
N ARG A 19 3.34 13.38 0.79
CA ARG A 19 2.95 14.80 0.74
C ARG A 19 2.91 15.31 -0.70
N ARG A 20 4.01 15.16 -1.44
CA ARG A 20 4.11 15.61 -2.83
C ARG A 20 3.03 14.97 -3.72
N TYR A 21 2.73 13.70 -3.51
CA TYR A 21 1.64 13.00 -4.22
C TYR A 21 0.29 13.63 -3.90
N ALA A 22 -0.04 13.81 -2.62
CA ALA A 22 -1.33 14.33 -2.19
C ALA A 22 -1.55 15.78 -2.66
N GLU A 23 -0.58 16.66 -2.43
CA GLU A 23 -0.64 18.09 -2.76
C GLU A 23 -0.73 18.36 -4.26
N SER A 24 -0.11 17.49 -5.06
CA SER A 24 -0.10 17.62 -6.52
C SER A 24 -1.30 16.98 -7.22
N GLY A 25 -2.26 16.44 -6.47
CA GLY A 25 -3.38 15.68 -7.03
C GLY A 25 -2.93 14.40 -7.76
N GLY A 26 -1.81 13.81 -7.34
CA GLY A 26 -1.27 12.57 -7.89
C GLY A 26 -0.39 12.70 -9.12
N THR A 27 0.08 13.92 -9.43
CA THR A 27 0.97 14.16 -10.59
C THR A 27 2.46 14.11 -10.25
N ARG A 28 2.84 14.30 -8.98
CA ARG A 28 4.22 14.26 -8.49
C ARG A 28 4.42 13.13 -7.47
N GLY A 29 5.60 12.52 -7.46
CA GLY A 29 5.88 11.41 -6.53
C GLY A 29 5.07 10.14 -6.85
N ALA A 30 4.57 10.01 -8.08
CA ALA A 30 3.68 8.94 -8.50
C ALA A 30 4.37 7.60 -8.78
N THR A 31 5.71 7.55 -8.73
CA THR A 31 6.48 6.34 -8.98
C THR A 31 7.64 6.17 -7.99
N ILE A 32 8.09 4.92 -7.81
CA ILE A 32 9.32 4.54 -7.11
C ILE A 32 10.11 3.64 -8.05
N GLN A 33 11.29 4.09 -8.49
CA GLN A 33 12.12 3.38 -9.47
C GLN A 33 11.33 2.97 -10.74
N GLY A 34 10.43 3.83 -11.21
CA GLY A 34 9.59 3.57 -12.37
C GLY A 34 8.28 2.82 -12.07
N ALA A 35 8.16 2.13 -10.93
CA ALA A 35 6.94 1.41 -10.55
C ALA A 35 5.86 2.39 -10.05
N PRO A 36 4.58 2.22 -10.44
CA PRO A 36 3.49 3.12 -10.09
C PRO A 36 3.15 3.03 -8.60
N CYS A 37 2.73 4.16 -8.03
CA CYS A 37 2.38 4.28 -6.62
C CYS A 37 0.95 4.79 -6.41
N LEU A 38 0.39 4.43 -5.26
CA LEU A 38 -0.87 4.93 -4.73
C LEU A 38 -0.68 5.48 -3.32
N LEU A 39 -1.59 6.33 -2.87
CA LEU A 39 -1.72 6.66 -1.45
C LEU A 39 -2.71 5.72 -0.79
N LEU A 40 -2.33 5.24 0.39
CA LEU A 40 -3.15 4.45 1.28
C LEU A 40 -3.39 5.24 2.56
N ASP A 41 -4.67 5.57 2.80
CA ASP A 41 -5.14 6.04 4.08
C ASP A 41 -5.73 4.87 4.87
N TYR A 42 -5.24 4.66 6.09
CA TYR A 42 -5.61 3.54 6.98
C TYR A 42 -5.75 4.03 8.43
N ARG A 43 -6.54 3.34 9.26
CA ARG A 43 -6.65 3.67 10.69
C ARG A 43 -5.54 3.00 11.50
N GLY A 44 -4.95 3.71 12.45
CA GLY A 44 -4.00 3.11 13.38
C GLY A 44 -4.72 2.24 14.42
N ARG A 45 -4.45 0.93 14.47
CA ARG A 45 -5.13 -0.05 15.35
C ARG A 45 -5.14 0.28 16.84
N ARG A 46 -4.13 1.02 17.32
CA ARG A 46 -4.02 1.44 18.72
C ARG A 46 -4.63 2.81 19.00
N THR A 47 -4.76 3.64 17.97
CA THR A 47 -5.04 5.08 18.13
C THR A 47 -6.36 5.51 17.49
N GLY A 48 -6.93 4.73 16.58
CA GLY A 48 -8.09 5.11 15.74
C GLY A 48 -7.78 6.18 14.69
N GLN A 49 -6.71 6.97 14.87
CA GLN A 49 -6.30 8.04 13.96
C GLN A 49 -6.03 7.54 12.54
N TRP A 50 -6.48 8.32 11.56
CA TRP A 50 -6.16 8.11 10.15
C TRP A 50 -4.67 8.41 9.90
N ARG A 51 -4.05 7.52 9.13
CA ARG A 51 -2.65 7.60 8.74
C ARG A 51 -2.53 7.45 7.24
N ARG A 52 -1.55 8.11 6.63
CA ARG A 52 -1.29 8.06 5.19
C ARG A 52 0.09 7.51 4.89
N THR A 53 0.17 6.58 3.94
CA THR A 53 1.43 6.10 3.36
C THR A 53 1.36 6.06 1.84
N VAL A 54 2.51 5.99 1.17
CA VAL A 54 2.62 5.80 -0.29
C VAL A 54 3.27 4.44 -0.56
N LEU A 55 2.69 3.67 -1.47
CA LEU A 55 3.13 2.30 -1.77
C LEU A 55 3.11 2.06 -3.27
N ILE A 56 4.06 1.24 -3.73
CA ILE A 56 3.99 0.64 -5.07
C ILE A 56 2.75 -0.27 -5.13
N TYR A 57 2.06 -0.26 -6.27
CA TYR A 57 0.94 -1.17 -6.50
C TYR A 57 1.03 -1.88 -7.85
N GLY A 58 0.57 -3.13 -7.90
CA GLY A 58 0.20 -3.83 -9.13
C GLY A 58 -1.32 -3.98 -9.23
N THR A 59 -1.81 -4.66 -10.26
CA THR A 59 -3.24 -4.95 -10.43
C THR A 59 -3.49 -6.43 -10.73
N ASP A 60 -4.68 -6.91 -10.37
CA ASP A 60 -5.21 -8.23 -10.69
C ASP A 60 -6.69 -8.09 -11.03
N GLY A 61 -6.99 -7.98 -12.33
CA GLY A 61 -8.29 -7.49 -12.79
C GLY A 61 -8.52 -6.04 -12.35
N ASP A 62 -9.68 -5.78 -11.72
CA ASP A 62 -10.05 -4.47 -11.20
C ASP A 62 -9.50 -4.19 -9.79
N ASP A 63 -8.87 -5.18 -9.16
CA ASP A 63 -8.32 -5.05 -7.81
C ASP A 63 -6.88 -4.51 -7.84
N TYR A 64 -6.52 -3.69 -6.84
CA TYR A 64 -5.15 -3.21 -6.65
C TYR A 64 -4.40 -4.14 -5.68
N LEU A 65 -3.09 -4.33 -5.91
CA LEU A 65 -2.24 -5.17 -5.08
C LEU A 65 -1.10 -4.35 -4.47
N ILE A 66 -0.96 -4.37 -3.14
CA ILE A 66 0.17 -3.76 -2.42
C ILE A 66 0.98 -4.83 -1.68
N VAL A 67 2.29 -4.60 -1.52
CA VAL A 67 3.20 -5.60 -0.94
C VAL A 67 3.78 -5.12 0.39
N ALA A 68 3.54 -5.88 1.46
CA ALA A 68 4.08 -5.63 2.80
C ALA A 68 5.53 -6.13 2.96
N SER A 69 6.40 -5.72 2.04
CA SER A 69 7.80 -6.19 1.99
C SER A 69 8.68 -5.58 3.07
N TYR A 70 8.48 -4.30 3.39
CA TYR A 70 9.33 -3.51 4.28
C TYR A 70 10.84 -3.73 4.02
N GLY A 71 11.24 -3.78 2.74
CA GLY A 71 12.63 -4.00 2.33
C GLY A 71 13.22 -5.36 2.70
N GLY A 72 12.38 -6.35 3.05
CA GLY A 72 12.82 -7.65 3.54
C GLY A 72 13.15 -7.67 5.04
N ALA A 73 12.73 -6.67 5.82
CA ALA A 73 12.90 -6.69 7.27
C ALA A 73 12.15 -7.87 7.92
N GLU A 74 12.66 -8.38 9.04
CA GLU A 74 12.05 -9.50 9.79
C GLU A 74 10.63 -9.18 10.29
N GLN A 75 10.35 -7.91 10.60
CA GLN A 75 9.04 -7.46 11.04
C GLN A 75 8.14 -7.01 9.88
N HIS A 76 6.84 -7.21 10.04
CA HIS A 76 5.86 -6.60 9.14
C HIS A 76 5.80 -5.07 9.30
N PRO A 77 5.50 -4.32 8.22
CA PRO A 77 5.30 -2.89 8.33
C PRO A 77 4.04 -2.60 9.16
N LYS A 78 4.08 -1.51 9.94
CA LYS A 78 2.97 -1.17 10.85
C LYS A 78 1.63 -0.98 10.13
N TRP A 79 1.63 -0.42 8.92
CA TRP A 79 0.41 -0.27 8.13
C TRP A 79 -0.26 -1.61 7.86
N TYR A 80 0.49 -2.66 7.52
CA TYR A 80 -0.06 -3.99 7.26
C TYR A 80 -0.74 -4.56 8.51
N LEU A 81 -0.07 -4.44 9.66
CA LEU A 81 -0.65 -4.87 10.94
C LEU A 81 -1.92 -4.08 11.32
N ASN A 82 -2.08 -2.86 10.83
CA ASN A 82 -3.33 -2.12 11.02
C ASN A 82 -4.43 -2.62 10.09
N LEU A 83 -4.12 -2.97 8.84
CA LEU A 83 -5.10 -3.50 7.88
C LEU A 83 -5.70 -4.84 8.30
N LEU A 84 -4.95 -5.64 9.07
CA LEU A 84 -5.48 -6.88 9.65
C LEU A 84 -6.56 -6.62 10.70
N ASP A 85 -6.54 -5.48 11.37
CA ASP A 85 -7.47 -5.12 12.44
C ASP A 85 -8.62 -4.22 11.93
N GLU A 86 -8.33 -3.35 10.96
CA GLU A 86 -9.29 -2.45 10.30
C GLU A 86 -9.02 -2.46 8.78
N PRO A 87 -9.76 -3.28 8.02
CA PRO A 87 -9.52 -3.46 6.59
C PRO A 87 -10.12 -2.33 5.72
N ASP A 88 -10.98 -1.48 6.27
CA ASP A 88 -11.60 -0.40 5.50
C ASP A 88 -10.65 0.79 5.35
N VAL A 89 -10.27 1.06 4.10
CA VAL A 89 -9.24 2.03 3.72
C VAL A 89 -9.76 3.02 2.69
N ARG A 90 -8.96 4.06 2.44
CA ARG A 90 -9.18 4.95 1.30
C ARG A 90 -7.93 5.02 0.46
N LEU A 91 -8.12 4.98 -0.85
CA LEU A 91 -7.04 5.04 -1.81
C LEU A 91 -7.08 6.36 -2.57
N GLN A 92 -5.89 6.80 -2.97
CA GLN A 92 -5.73 7.73 -4.08
C GLN A 92 -4.84 7.11 -5.14
N VAL A 93 -5.37 6.98 -6.36
CA VAL A 93 -4.65 6.50 -7.54
C VAL A 93 -4.71 7.61 -8.59
N GLY A 94 -3.58 8.28 -8.81
CA GLY A 94 -3.54 9.52 -9.59
C GLY A 94 -4.47 10.57 -8.98
N ALA A 95 -5.40 11.08 -9.80
CA ALA A 95 -6.41 12.04 -9.39
C ALA A 95 -7.62 11.41 -8.68
N GLU A 96 -7.82 10.10 -8.84
CA GLU A 96 -9.00 9.41 -8.33
C GLU A 96 -8.86 9.06 -6.85
N ARG A 97 -9.95 9.22 -6.09
CA ARG A 97 -10.03 8.86 -4.67
C ARG A 97 -11.27 8.03 -4.41
N PHE A 98 -11.13 6.93 -3.68
CA PHE A 98 -12.23 6.01 -3.40
C PHE A 98 -12.00 5.21 -2.12
N ALA A 99 -13.08 4.67 -1.55
CA ALA A 99 -13.02 3.70 -0.47
C ALA A 99 -12.69 2.31 -1.02
N ALA A 100 -11.92 1.53 -0.26
CA ALA A 100 -11.58 0.16 -0.61
C ALA A 100 -11.54 -0.72 0.63
N HIS A 101 -11.68 -2.02 0.43
CA HIS A 101 -11.53 -3.04 1.46
C HIS A 101 -10.22 -3.80 1.22
N ALA A 102 -9.39 -3.90 2.26
CA ALA A 102 -8.09 -4.55 2.23
C ALA A 102 -8.17 -6.00 2.71
N GLN A 103 -7.63 -6.93 1.92
CA GLN A 103 -7.60 -8.35 2.25
C GLN A 103 -6.25 -8.96 1.87
N PRO A 104 -5.51 -9.58 2.81
CA PRO A 104 -4.34 -10.37 2.47
C PRO A 104 -4.71 -11.51 1.52
N LEU A 105 -3.90 -11.72 0.49
CA LEU A 105 -4.06 -12.85 -0.42
C LEU A 105 -3.74 -14.16 0.30
N THR A 106 -4.44 -15.22 -0.09
CA THR A 106 -4.06 -16.60 0.24
C THR A 106 -2.71 -16.95 -0.40
N PRO A 107 -2.01 -17.99 0.09
CA PRO A 107 -0.77 -18.46 -0.52
C PRO A 107 -0.92 -18.77 -2.01
N GLU A 108 -2.03 -19.38 -2.42
CA GLU A 108 -2.31 -19.76 -3.80
C GLU A 108 -2.52 -18.53 -4.70
N GLU A 109 -3.30 -17.56 -4.24
CA GLU A 109 -3.51 -16.29 -4.95
C GLU A 109 -2.20 -15.51 -5.08
N LYS A 110 -1.42 -15.44 -3.98
CA LYS A 110 -0.11 -14.78 -3.99
C LYS A 110 0.83 -15.45 -4.97
N ALA A 111 0.92 -16.79 -4.98
CA ALA A 111 1.80 -17.52 -5.88
C ALA A 111 1.50 -17.21 -7.36
N ARG A 112 0.22 -17.03 -7.71
CA ARG A 112 -0.20 -16.64 -9.06
C ARG A 112 0.26 -15.24 -9.45
N VAL A 113 0.14 -14.24 -8.57
CA VAL A 113 0.41 -12.82 -8.90
C VAL A 113 1.85 -12.39 -8.63
N TRP A 114 2.59 -13.12 -7.79
CA TRP A 114 3.95 -12.76 -7.38
C TRP A 114 4.95 -12.55 -8.54
N PRO A 115 4.97 -13.38 -9.60
CA PRO A 115 5.87 -13.15 -10.73
C PRO A 115 5.66 -11.78 -11.38
N GLY A 116 4.41 -11.35 -11.58
CA GLY A 116 4.09 -10.03 -12.13
C GLY A 116 4.47 -8.88 -11.20
N LEU A 117 4.35 -9.06 -9.88
CA LEU A 117 4.82 -8.07 -8.91
C LEU A 117 6.35 -7.94 -8.91
N VAL A 118 7.09 -9.04 -9.10
CA VAL A 118 8.54 -9.01 -9.25
C VAL A 118 8.96 -8.37 -10.58
N GLU A 119 8.23 -8.62 -11.67
CA GLU A 119 8.47 -7.94 -12.95
C GLU A 119 8.24 -6.43 -12.84
N LEU A 120 7.16 -6.03 -12.16
CA LEU A 120 6.85 -4.63 -11.86
C LEU A 120 7.93 -3.95 -11.01
N PHE A 121 8.47 -4.66 -10.03
CA PHE A 121 9.48 -4.15 -9.12
C PHE A 121 10.46 -5.24 -8.70
N ALA A 122 11.52 -5.40 -9.51
CA ALA A 122 12.55 -6.43 -9.35
C ALA A 122 13.13 -6.58 -7.93
N PRO A 123 13.30 -5.50 -7.12
CA PRO A 123 13.80 -5.64 -5.76
C PRO A 123 12.96 -6.55 -4.84
N TYR A 124 11.68 -6.82 -5.14
CA TYR A 124 10.88 -7.76 -4.34
C TYR A 124 11.49 -9.16 -4.27
N ALA A 125 12.14 -9.64 -5.34
CA ALA A 125 12.81 -10.95 -5.33
C ALA A 125 13.92 -11.01 -4.28
N GLU A 126 14.73 -9.95 -4.19
CA GLU A 126 15.80 -9.86 -3.20
C GLU A 126 15.26 -9.67 -1.79
N TYR A 127 14.16 -8.94 -1.62
CA TYR A 127 13.52 -8.78 -0.31
C TYR A 127 12.98 -10.10 0.23
N GLN A 128 12.42 -10.96 -0.63
CA GLN A 128 11.93 -12.28 -0.24
C GLN A 128 13.06 -13.20 0.23
N LYS A 129 14.26 -13.10 -0.34
CA LYS A 129 15.44 -13.88 0.10
C LYS A 129 15.99 -13.43 1.46
N LYS A 130 15.74 -12.16 1.84
CA LYS A 130 16.29 -11.57 3.08
C LYS A 130 15.54 -11.94 4.35
N THR A 131 14.41 -12.62 4.25
CA THR A 131 13.57 -12.92 5.40
C THR A 131 12.94 -14.30 5.31
N SER A 132 12.68 -14.90 6.48
CA SER A 132 12.00 -16.20 6.60
C SER A 132 10.48 -16.07 6.68
N ARG A 133 9.95 -14.88 6.97
CA ARG A 133 8.50 -14.66 6.96
C ARG A 133 7.97 -14.67 5.53
N ASP A 134 6.71 -15.08 5.38
CA ASP A 134 6.00 -14.77 4.16
C ASP A 134 5.85 -13.25 4.01
N ILE A 135 6.18 -12.71 2.83
CA ILE A 135 5.92 -11.29 2.50
C ILE A 135 4.47 -11.15 2.03
N PRO A 136 3.57 -10.54 2.81
CA PRO A 136 2.16 -10.50 2.44
C PRO A 136 1.93 -9.63 1.20
N VAL A 137 1.06 -10.10 0.32
CA VAL A 137 0.43 -9.30 -0.73
C VAL A 137 -1.01 -9.03 -0.28
N VAL A 138 -1.42 -7.76 -0.33
CA VAL A 138 -2.76 -7.33 0.08
C VAL A 138 -3.51 -6.85 -1.15
N ARG A 139 -4.67 -7.45 -1.38
CA ARG A 139 -5.67 -7.01 -2.34
C ARG A 139 -6.45 -5.84 -1.76
N LEU A 140 -6.66 -4.81 -2.56
CA LEU A 140 -7.51 -3.67 -2.25
C LEU A 140 -8.64 -3.63 -3.28
N ARG A 141 -9.85 -3.96 -2.82
CA ARG A 141 -11.04 -3.96 -3.67
C ARG A 141 -11.82 -2.67 -3.46
N ARG A 142 -12.12 -1.96 -4.53
CA ARG A 142 -12.97 -0.76 -4.46
C ARG A 142 -14.33 -1.12 -3.88
N VAL A 143 -14.80 -0.32 -2.92
CA VAL A 143 -16.17 -0.38 -2.41
C VAL A 143 -17.04 0.44 -3.35
N ALA A 144 -18.13 -0.15 -3.84
CA ALA A 144 -19.09 0.58 -4.68
C ALA A 144 -19.67 1.76 -3.87
N ALA A 145 -19.89 2.89 -4.54
CA ALA A 145 -20.72 3.93 -3.97
C ALA A 145 -22.17 3.46 -4.06
N ASP A 146 -22.87 3.45 -2.93
CA ASP A 146 -24.33 3.28 -2.90
C ASP A 146 -25.05 4.44 -3.61
#